data_AF-A0A5C8JMR0-F1
#
_entry.id   AF-A0A5C8JMR0-F1
#
_cell.length_a   1.000
_cell.length_b   1.000
_cell.length_c   1.000
_cell.angle_alpha   90.00
_cell.angle_beta   90.00
_cell.angle_gamma   90.00
#
_symmetry.space_group_name_H-M   'P 1'
#
loop_
_entity.id
_entity.type
_entity.pdbx_description
1 polymer ?
#
loop_
_entity_poly.entity_id
_entity_poly.type
_entity_poly.pdbx_seq_one_letter_code
_entity_poly.pdbx_strand_id
1 'polypeptide(L)' 'MKFEDFLAIARKSFHEEWKNLTENEVAEYLQSEMEYIKSEYDMYSEMFEHGEINITQFKNSASGATGGCLALMY' A
#
# COMPACT_ATOMS: atom_id res chain seq x y z
N MET A 1 -7.42 -2.97 10.76
CA MET A 1 -7.46 -1.68 10.02
C MET A 1 -8.32 -1.90 8.78
N LYS A 2 -9.10 -0.92 8.31
CA LYS A 2 -9.91 -1.14 7.09
C LYS A 2 -9.03 -1.02 5.85
N PHE A 3 -9.44 -1.66 4.75
CA PHE A 3 -8.75 -1.56 3.46
C PHE A 3 -8.63 -0.11 2.96
N GLU A 4 -9.65 0.72 3.16
CA GLU A 4 -9.63 2.14 2.78
C GLU A 4 -8.51 2.92 3.48
N ASP A 5 -8.27 2.63 4.77
CA ASP A 5 -7.18 3.24 5.53
C ASP A 5 -5.81 2.78 5.01
N PHE A 6 -5.69 1.48 4.66
CA PHE A 6 -4.48 0.90 4.07
C PHE A 6 -4.18 1.55 2.71
N LEU A 7 -5.19 1.69 1.86
CA LEU A 7 -5.06 2.32 0.54
C LEU A 7 -4.73 3.81 0.64
N ALA A 8 -5.26 4.52 1.63
CA ALA A 8 -4.92 5.93 1.86
C ALA A 8 -3.45 6.11 2.29
N ILE A 9 -2.94 5.21 3.15
CA ILE A 9 -1.52 5.21 3.54
C ILE A 9 -0.63 4.88 2.35
N ALA A 10 -0.97 3.84 1.59
CA ALA A 10 -0.28 3.48 0.35
C ALA A 10 -0.22 4.69 -0.61
N ARG A 11 -1.37 5.32 -0.90
CA ARG A 11 -1.41 6.50 -1.78
C ARG A 11 -0.51 7.63 -1.32
N LYS A 12 -0.55 7.93 -0.02
CA LYS A 12 0.28 8.99 0.55
C LYS A 12 1.77 8.66 0.42
N SER A 13 2.17 7.45 0.80
CA SER A 13 3.56 7.00 0.70
C SER A 13 4.07 7.00 -0.73
N PHE A 14 3.28 6.50 -1.68
CA PHE A 14 3.66 6.50 -3.09
C PHE A 14 3.87 7.91 -3.64
N HIS A 15 2.97 8.85 -3.33
CA HIS A 15 3.11 10.24 -3.76
C HIS A 15 4.30 10.97 -3.09
N GLU A 16 4.59 10.66 -1.81
CA GLU A 16 5.75 11.23 -1.11
C GLU A 16 7.08 10.77 -1.72
N GLU A 17 7.16 9.52 -2.17
CA GLU A 17 8.32 8.95 -2.87
C GLU A 17 8.42 9.44 -4.32
N TRP A 18 7.29 9.61 -5.02
CA TRP A 18 7.23 10.02 -6.43
C TRP A 18 6.56 11.38 -6.60
N LYS A 19 7.24 12.41 -6.09
CA LYS A 19 6.82 13.83 -6.17
C LYS A 19 6.67 14.37 -7.60
N ASN A 20 7.13 13.62 -8.61
CA ASN A 20 7.04 13.99 -10.01
C ASN A 20 5.70 13.55 -10.64
N LEU A 21 4.96 12.63 -10.01
CA LEU A 21 3.64 12.22 -10.47
C LEU A 21 2.58 13.13 -9.88
N THR A 22 1.59 13.46 -10.69
CA THR A 22 0.37 14.13 -10.23
C THR A 22 -0.48 13.18 -9.39
N GLU A 23 -1.37 13.73 -8.55
CA GLU A 23 -2.30 12.91 -7.77
C GLU A 23 -3.15 11.98 -8.63
N ASN A 24 -3.47 12.37 -9.87
CA ASN A 24 -4.22 11.54 -10.81
C ASN A 24 -3.39 10.37 -11.33
N GLU A 25 -2.12 10.58 -11.71
CA GLU A 25 -1.24 9.51 -12.17
C GLU A 25 -0.99 8.48 -11.05
N VAL A 26 -0.82 8.97 -9.82
CA VAL A 26 -0.74 8.10 -8.63
C VAL A 26 -2.02 7.28 -8.44
N ALA A 27 -3.19 7.91 -8.58
CA ALA A 27 -4.46 7.21 -8.42
C ALA A 27 -4.70 6.17 -9.52
N GLU A 28 -4.39 6.49 -10.78
CA GLU A 28 -4.48 5.56 -11.91
C GLU A 28 -3.55 4.37 -11.74
N TYR A 29 -2.32 4.62 -11.28
CA TYR A 29 -1.36 3.55 -11.01
C TYR A 29 -1.79 2.62 -9.87
N LEU A 30 -2.21 3.18 -8.74
CA LEU A 30 -2.72 2.35 -7.64
C LEU A 30 -3.98 1.58 -8.03
N GLN A 31 -4.78 2.13 -8.95
CA GLN A 31 -5.95 1.44 -9.49
C GLN A 31 -5.54 0.25 -10.39
N SER A 32 -4.46 0.37 -11.18
CA SER A 32 -3.97 -0.77 -11.97
C SER A 32 -3.39 -1.89 -11.08
N GLU A 33 -2.80 -1.53 -9.95
CA GLU A 33 -2.21 -2.46 -8.98
C GLU A 33 -3.17 -2.91 -7.87
N MET A 34 -4.47 -2.63 -8.01
CA MET A 34 -5.46 -2.84 -6.93
C MET A 34 -5.53 -4.30 -6.45
N GLU A 35 -5.36 -5.28 -7.34
CA GLU A 35 -5.35 -6.70 -6.98
C GLU A 35 -4.14 -7.05 -6.09
N TYR A 36 -2.97 -6.54 -6.44
CA TYR A 36 -1.75 -6.72 -5.64
C TYR A 36 -1.88 -6.05 -4.27
N ILE A 37 -2.34 -4.80 -4.24
CA ILE A 37 -2.55 -4.04 -2.99
C ILE A 37 -3.54 -4.75 -2.08
N LYS A 38 -4.60 -5.34 -2.66
CA LYS A 38 -5.58 -6.13 -1.91
C LYS A 38 -4.97 -7.42 -1.36
N SER A 39 -4.17 -8.13 -2.14
CA SER A 39 -3.46 -9.33 -1.68
C SER A 39 -2.52 -9.03 -0.51
N GLU A 40 -1.75 -7.95 -0.59
CA GLU A 40 -0.88 -7.50 0.51
C GLU A 40 -1.73 -7.15 1.75
N TYR A 41 -2.83 -6.42 1.58
CA TYR A 41 -3.73 -6.09 2.68
C TYR A 41 -4.27 -7.34 3.38
N ASP A 42 -4.76 -8.32 2.61
CA ASP A 42 -5.32 -9.55 3.16
C ASP A 42 -4.26 -10.31 3.98
N MET A 43 -3.04 -10.43 3.44
CA MET A 43 -1.91 -11.06 4.12
C MET A 43 -1.54 -10.35 5.43
N TYR A 44 -1.35 -9.03 5.43
CA TYR A 44 -0.98 -8.32 6.65
C TYR A 44 -2.15 -8.21 7.64
N SER A 45 -3.40 -8.22 7.18
CA SER A 45 -4.55 -8.30 8.06
C SER A 45 -4.57 -9.62 8.80
N GLU A 46 -4.30 -10.74 8.11
CA GLU A 46 -4.16 -12.06 8.74
C GLU A 46 -3.02 -12.04 9.78
N MET A 47 -1.82 -11.58 9.41
CA MET A 47 -0.69 -11.48 10.36
C MET A 47 -1.02 -10.61 11.58
N PHE A 48 -1.78 -9.52 11.40
CA PHE A 48 -2.20 -8.64 12.50
C PHE A 48 -3.24 -9.32 13.40
N GLU A 49 -4.22 -10.04 12.82
CA GLU A 49 -5.23 -10.79 13.56
C GLU A 49 -4.63 -11.96 14.35
N HIS A 50 -3.60 -12.59 13.81
CA HIS A 50 -2.82 -13.64 14.47
C HIS A 50 -1.81 -13.09 15.50
N GLY A 51 -1.65 -11.77 15.59
CA GLY A 51 -0.75 -11.11 16.54
C GLY A 51 0.74 -11.23 16.19
N GLU A 52 1.06 -11.61 14.96
CA GLU A 52 2.43 -11.71 14.44
C GLU A 52 3.05 -10.33 14.19
N ILE A 53 2.21 -9.35 13.85
CA ILE A 53 2.59 -7.95 13.68
C ILE A 53 1.72 -7.04 14.53
N ASN A 54 2.30 -5.94 14.98
CA ASN A 54 1.55 -4.88 15.66
C ASN A 54 0.98 -3.86 14.64
N ILE A 55 0.15 -2.94 15.13
CA ILE A 55 -0.52 -1.94 14.28
C ILE A 55 0.48 -1.00 13.57
N THR A 56 1.65 -0.75 14.15
CA THR A 56 2.70 0.06 13.52
C THR A 56 3.32 -0.69 12.34
N GLN A 57 3.60 -1.99 12.51
CA GLN A 57 4.09 -2.84 11.42
C GLN A 57 3.05 -2.99 10.30
N PHE A 58 1.76 -3.14 10.64
CA PHE A 58 0.69 -3.18 9.64
C PHE A 58 0.55 -1.85 8.86
N LYS A 59 0.77 -0.70 9.51
CA LYS A 59 0.79 0.58 8.80
C LYS A 59 2.01 0.72 7.89
N ASN A 60 3.17 0.25 8.33
CA ASN A 60 4.40 0.29 7.52
C ASN A 60 4.31 -0.63 6.30
N SER A 61 3.56 -1.73 6.40
CA SER A 61 3.38 -2.64 5.27
C SER A 61 2.50 -2.06 4.16
N ALA A 62 1.59 -1.13 4.48
CA ALA A 62 0.88 -0.33 3.48
C ALA A 62 1.83 0.55 2.63
N SER A 63 2.88 1.10 3.25
CA SER A 63 3.96 1.79 2.52
C SER A 63 4.81 0.80 1.71
N GLY A 64 5.08 -0.39 2.26
CA GLY A 64 5.82 -1.47 1.56
C GLY A 64 5.12 -2.00 0.31
N ALA A 65 3.79 -2.13 0.33
CA ALA A 65 3.01 -2.54 -0.84
C ALA A 65 3.25 -1.61 -2.04
N THR A 66 3.43 -0.31 -1.79
CA THR A 66 3.78 0.64 -2.85
C THR A 66 5.22 0.50 -3.35
N GLY A 67 6.15 0.08 -2.50
CA GLY A 67 7.51 -0.32 -2.88
C GLY A 67 7.54 -1.53 -3.82
N GLY A 68 6.63 -2.49 -3.61
CA GLY A 68 6.46 -3.65 -4.51
C GLY A 68 5.94 -3.23 -5.89
N CYS A 69 4.91 -2.38 -5.92
CA CYS A 69 4.46 -1.77 -7.18
C CYS A 69 5.59 -0.95 -7.84
N LEU A 70 6.41 -0.22 -7.09
CA LEU A 70 7.51 0.58 -7.62
C LEU A 70 8.58 -0.25 -8.35
N ALA A 71 8.86 -1.47 -7.87
CA ALA A 71 9.82 -2.37 -8.51
C ALA A 71 9.33 -2.91 -9.87
N LEU A 72 8.03 -2.84 -10.17
CA LEU A 72 7.43 -3.29 -11.42
C LEU A 72 7.36 -2.19 -12.50
N MET A 73 7.60 -0.93 -12.15
CA MET A 73 7.66 0.20 -13.10
C MET A 73 9.02 0.36 -13.80
N TYR A 74 10.07 -0.34 -13.34
CA TYR A 74 11.44 -0.32 -13.89
C TYR A 74 11.87 -1.70 -14.38
#